data_AF-A0A1V5X430-F1
#
_entry.id   AF-A0A1V5X430-F1
#
_cell.length_a   1.000
_cell.length_b   1.000
_cell.length_c   1.000
_cell.angle_alpha   90.00
_cell.angle_beta   90.00
_cell.angle_gamma   90.00
#
_symmetry.space_group_name_H-M   'P 1'
#
loop_
_entity.id
_entity.type
_entity.pdbx_description
1 polymer ?
#
loop_
_entity_poly.entity_id
_entity_poly.type
_entity_poly.pdbx_seq_one_letter_code
_entity_poly.pdbx_strand_id
1 'polypeptide(L)'
;MAKKNRPGKGKGKGKPARDPQRAALEALYGKTGVGAGNALINKFLQPGALGRVDTTLEGGSLDRYKGLETKYGTRDPMQDEVLGRMKAGLGGYTSPEYQAQREQMQRGIEGNTATGMAQLAKAQARGKVYGAAGVAQQQNLLRGAQQTKDQLEQDLYVKNIDEMSRRNLEYGQYGRGLTEEEFARQNELNRGFSDEESRLREEQLERQKINLGQANAETAAQIGAFTGAGGTAIAKEKDREAQRIQREGIRLLGGGGGTTRDRARRRASRR
;
A
#
# COMPACT_ATOMS: atom_id res chain seq x y z
N MET A 1 53.89 -94.27 55.25
CA MET A 1 52.93 -95.34 54.88
C MET A 1 51.72 -95.17 55.81
N ALA A 2 50.46 -95.02 55.42
CA ALA A 2 49.70 -95.71 54.38
C ALA A 2 48.61 -94.80 53.76
N LYS A 3 48.26 -95.13 52.51
CA LYS A 3 47.21 -94.53 51.68
C LYS A 3 45.81 -94.96 52.15
N LYS A 4 44.83 -94.05 52.10
CA LYS A 4 43.42 -94.38 51.82
C LYS A 4 42.82 -93.38 50.84
N ASN A 5 42.53 -93.89 49.64
CA ASN A 5 41.73 -93.33 48.55
C ASN A 5 40.25 -93.65 48.84
N ARG A 6 39.24 -92.77 48.67
CA ARG A 6 38.45 -92.39 47.45
C ARG A 6 37.07 -91.83 47.95
N PRO A 7 36.08 -91.38 47.14
CA PRO A 7 36.06 -90.34 46.07
C PRO A 7 34.81 -89.38 46.10
N GLY A 8 34.94 -88.22 45.45
CA GLY A 8 34.00 -87.67 44.43
C GLY A 8 32.55 -87.24 44.76
N LYS A 9 32.24 -85.95 44.45
CA LYS A 9 31.06 -85.35 43.76
C LYS A 9 30.96 -83.88 44.22
N GLY A 10 30.88 -82.82 43.41
CA GLY A 10 30.55 -82.65 41.99
C GLY A 10 29.34 -81.72 41.84
N LYS A 11 29.58 -80.45 41.46
CA LYS A 11 28.65 -79.50 40.79
C LYS A 11 27.46 -79.00 41.66
N GLY A 12 26.88 -77.81 41.48
CA GLY A 12 26.90 -76.84 40.39
C GLY A 12 26.23 -75.52 40.82
N LYS A 13 26.50 -74.47 40.05
CA LYS A 13 25.99 -73.11 40.21
C LYS A 13 24.47 -73.06 39.98
N GLY A 14 23.69 -72.72 41.01
CA GLY A 14 22.27 -72.39 40.88
C GLY A 14 22.08 -70.92 40.55
N LYS A 15 21.62 -70.60 39.33
CA LYS A 15 21.03 -69.29 39.01
C LYS A 15 19.66 -69.20 39.71
N PRO A 16 19.27 -68.08 40.32
CA PRO A 16 17.93 -67.95 40.89
C PRO A 16 16.87 -67.99 39.78
N ALA A 17 15.82 -68.76 40.02
CA ALA A 17 14.66 -68.90 39.15
C ALA A 17 14.02 -67.54 38.89
N ARG A 18 13.70 -67.23 37.63
CA ARG A 18 12.92 -66.04 37.25
C ARG A 18 11.48 -66.25 37.72
N ASP A 19 10.94 -65.29 38.47
CA ASP A 19 9.58 -65.32 38.97
C ASP A 19 8.55 -65.52 37.83
N PRO A 20 7.62 -66.49 37.95
CA PRO A 20 6.64 -66.79 36.91
C PRO A 20 5.68 -65.61 36.66
N GLN A 21 5.51 -64.71 37.64
CA GLN A 21 4.72 -63.49 37.50
C GLN A 21 5.36 -62.49 36.52
N ARG A 22 6.69 -62.44 36.47
CA ARG A 22 7.43 -61.55 35.55
C ARG A 22 7.35 -62.05 34.11
N ALA A 23 7.38 -63.36 33.92
CA ALA A 23 7.18 -64.00 32.63
C ALA A 23 5.72 -63.85 32.12
N ALA A 24 4.74 -63.90 33.03
CA ALA A 24 3.33 -63.66 32.70
C ALA A 24 3.06 -62.19 32.33
N LEU A 25 3.69 -61.23 33.03
CA LEU A 25 3.63 -59.80 32.70
C LEU A 25 4.32 -59.49 31.35
N GLU A 26 5.46 -60.11 31.06
CA GLU A 26 6.11 -60.02 29.73
C GLU A 26 5.24 -60.61 28.61
N ALA A 27 4.52 -61.70 28.87
CA ALA A 27 3.61 -62.29 27.90
C ALA A 27 2.35 -61.44 27.65
N LEU A 28 1.82 -60.76 28.69
CA LEU A 28 0.64 -59.90 28.57
C LEU A 28 0.95 -58.52 27.95
N TYR A 29 2.08 -57.90 28.29
CA TYR A 29 2.43 -56.55 27.85
C TYR A 29 3.42 -56.50 26.69
N GLY A 30 4.23 -57.55 26.49
CA GLY A 30 5.33 -57.53 25.53
C GLY A 30 4.95 -57.73 24.06
N LYS A 31 3.74 -58.22 23.76
CA LYS A 31 3.34 -58.53 22.36
C LYS A 31 2.10 -57.82 21.84
N THR A 32 1.18 -57.35 22.69
CA THR A 32 -0.10 -56.78 22.24
C THR A 32 -0.28 -55.29 22.61
N GLY A 33 0.34 -54.81 23.69
CA GLY A 33 0.25 -53.40 24.09
C GLY A 33 0.94 -52.42 23.14
N VAL A 34 2.12 -52.79 22.64
CA VAL A 34 2.93 -51.93 21.73
C VAL A 34 2.29 -51.82 20.34
N GLY A 35 1.62 -52.89 19.86
CA GLY A 35 0.96 -52.89 18.56
C GLY A 35 -0.32 -52.07 18.53
N ALA A 36 -1.17 -52.17 19.56
CA ALA A 36 -2.39 -51.38 19.67
C ALA A 36 -2.10 -49.90 19.97
N GLY A 37 -1.09 -49.61 20.81
CA GLY A 37 -0.59 -48.25 21.05
C GLY A 37 -0.04 -47.61 19.78
N ASN A 38 0.84 -48.30 19.05
CA ASN A 38 1.37 -47.78 17.77
C ASN A 38 0.28 -47.61 16.71
N ALA A 39 -0.73 -48.49 16.64
CA ALA A 39 -1.82 -48.35 15.68
C ALA A 39 -2.73 -47.14 15.98
N LEU A 40 -2.99 -46.82 17.26
CA LEU A 40 -3.75 -45.64 17.66
C LEU A 40 -2.92 -44.36 17.48
N ILE A 41 -1.65 -44.36 17.87
CA ILE A 41 -0.73 -43.23 17.65
C ILE A 41 -0.59 -42.95 16.16
N ASN A 42 -0.38 -43.97 15.32
CA ASN A 42 -0.28 -43.79 13.87
C ASN A 42 -1.61 -43.47 13.19
N LYS A 43 -2.76 -43.57 13.86
CA LYS A 43 -4.07 -43.22 13.28
C LYS A 43 -4.57 -41.85 13.72
N PHE A 44 -4.17 -41.38 14.91
CA PHE A 44 -4.61 -40.10 15.49
C PHE A 44 -3.51 -39.01 15.58
N LEU A 45 -2.23 -39.35 15.41
CA LEU A 45 -1.08 -38.41 15.47
C LEU A 45 -0.25 -38.40 14.16
N GLN A 46 -0.87 -38.70 13.02
CA GLN A 46 -0.21 -38.56 11.72
C GLN A 46 0.23 -37.11 11.50
N PRO A 47 1.38 -36.86 10.85
CA PRO A 47 1.79 -35.50 10.48
C PRO A 47 0.68 -34.80 9.69
N GLY A 48 0.21 -33.65 10.18
CA GLY A 48 -0.92 -32.92 9.61
C GLY A 48 -2.31 -33.27 10.16
N ALA A 49 -2.40 -34.15 11.16
CA ALA A 49 -3.66 -34.50 11.83
C ALA A 49 -4.30 -33.34 12.59
N LEU A 50 -3.51 -32.31 12.98
CA LEU A 50 -4.04 -31.12 13.65
C LEU A 50 -4.59 -30.05 12.68
N GLY A 51 -4.57 -30.31 11.36
CA GLY A 51 -5.10 -29.39 10.35
C GLY A 51 -4.28 -28.10 10.25
N ARG A 52 -3.38 -28.03 9.27
CA ARG A 52 -2.59 -26.82 9.01
C ARG A 52 -3.47 -25.73 8.40
N VAL A 53 -3.24 -24.49 8.81
CA VAL A 53 -3.87 -23.33 8.19
C VAL A 53 -3.24 -23.11 6.82
N ASP A 54 -4.07 -23.00 5.79
CA ASP A 54 -3.58 -22.71 4.44
C ASP A 54 -2.89 -21.33 4.41
N THR A 55 -1.70 -21.33 3.81
CA THR A 55 -0.84 -20.14 3.69
C THR A 55 -1.04 -19.42 2.37
N THR A 56 -1.77 -20.01 1.43
CA THR A 56 -2.14 -19.35 0.17
C THR A 56 -3.14 -18.24 0.45
N LEU A 57 -2.75 -17.02 0.10
CA LEU A 57 -3.59 -15.83 0.18
C LEU A 57 -4.48 -15.76 -1.06
N GLU A 58 -5.30 -16.79 -1.26
CA GLU A 58 -6.20 -16.85 -2.41
C GLU A 58 -7.51 -16.11 -2.07
N GLY A 59 -7.67 -14.91 -2.62
CA GLY A 59 -8.97 -14.26 -2.79
C GLY A 59 -9.15 -12.86 -2.20
N GLY A 60 -8.32 -12.42 -1.24
CA GLY A 60 -8.58 -11.16 -0.52
C GLY A 60 -7.82 -9.92 -1.01
N SER A 61 -6.59 -10.08 -1.50
CA SER A 61 -5.70 -8.93 -1.77
C SER A 61 -6.12 -8.12 -2.99
N LEU A 62 -6.54 -8.80 -4.07
CA LEU A 62 -6.91 -8.15 -5.32
C LEU A 62 -8.15 -7.25 -5.15
N ASP A 63 -9.14 -7.70 -4.38
CA ASP A 63 -10.36 -6.94 -4.13
C ASP A 63 -10.11 -5.76 -3.16
N ARG A 64 -9.21 -5.93 -2.18
CA ARG A 64 -8.76 -4.84 -1.31
C ARG A 64 -8.00 -3.77 -2.10
N TYR A 65 -7.13 -4.17 -3.03
CA TYR A 65 -6.42 -3.25 -3.92
C TYR A 65 -7.34 -2.52 -4.90
N LYS A 66 -8.33 -3.22 -5.48
CA LYS A 66 -9.38 -2.58 -6.30
C LYS A 66 -10.20 -1.58 -5.50
N GLY A 67 -10.47 -1.85 -4.22
CA GLY A 67 -11.16 -0.92 -3.33
C GLY A 67 -10.38 0.38 -3.09
N LEU A 68 -9.05 0.30 -2.96
CA LEU A 68 -8.17 1.46 -2.85
C LEU A 68 -8.12 2.26 -4.16
N GLU A 69 -7.99 1.57 -5.30
CA GLU A 69 -8.00 2.20 -6.62
C GLU A 69 -9.33 2.92 -6.91
N THR A 70 -10.46 2.31 -6.55
CA THR A 70 -11.78 2.95 -6.71
C THR A 70 -11.94 4.17 -5.80
N LYS A 71 -11.34 4.16 -4.61
CA LYS A 71 -11.47 5.25 -3.62
C LYS A 71 -10.57 6.45 -3.92
N TYR A 72 -9.40 6.24 -4.52
CA TYR A 72 -8.38 7.28 -4.69
C TYR A 72 -7.84 7.43 -6.11
N GLY A 73 -8.12 6.49 -7.02
CA GLY A 73 -7.49 6.40 -8.33
C GLY A 73 -8.17 7.24 -9.43
N THR A 74 -9.43 7.64 -9.25
CA THR A 74 -10.14 8.44 -10.26
C THR A 74 -10.32 9.88 -9.82
N ARG A 75 -9.93 10.78 -10.72
CA ARG A 75 -10.25 12.21 -10.62
C ARG A 75 -11.76 12.43 -10.73
N ASP A 76 -12.25 13.44 -10.03
CA ASP A 76 -13.66 13.80 -10.06
C ASP A 76 -14.02 14.35 -11.46
N PRO A 77 -14.99 13.76 -12.18
CA PRO A 77 -15.40 14.25 -13.50
C PRO A 77 -15.88 15.71 -13.48
N MET A 78 -16.36 16.21 -12.33
CA MET A 78 -16.76 17.61 -12.19
C MET A 78 -15.54 18.54 -12.25
N GLN A 79 -14.37 18.11 -11.74
CA GLN A 79 -13.11 18.87 -11.84
C GLN A 79 -12.63 18.96 -13.29
N ASP A 80 -12.82 17.91 -14.10
CA ASP A 80 -12.53 17.92 -15.53
C ASP A 80 -13.44 18.85 -16.32
N GLU A 81 -14.74 18.85 -16.01
CA GLU A 81 -15.70 19.73 -16.67
C GLU A 81 -15.40 21.20 -16.37
N VAL A 82 -15.12 21.54 -15.10
CA VAL A 82 -14.75 22.90 -14.70
C VAL A 82 -13.47 23.33 -15.43
N LEU A 83 -12.45 22.47 -15.49
CA LEU A 83 -11.20 22.78 -16.19
C LEU A 83 -11.41 22.96 -17.70
N GLY A 84 -12.32 22.17 -18.29
CA GLY A 84 -12.74 22.30 -19.68
C GLY A 84 -13.44 23.64 -19.95
N ARG A 85 -14.37 24.04 -19.08
CA ARG A 85 -15.05 25.34 -19.15
C ARG A 85 -14.07 26.51 -18.99
N MET A 86 -13.18 26.44 -18.01
CA MET A 86 -12.15 27.47 -17.79
C MET A 86 -11.20 27.58 -18.99
N LYS A 87 -10.77 26.44 -19.56
CA LYS A 87 -9.94 26.40 -20.77
C LYS A 87 -10.64 27.03 -21.97
N ALA A 88 -11.93 26.75 -22.16
CA ALA A 88 -12.72 27.37 -23.23
C ALA A 88 -12.85 28.89 -23.04
N GLY A 89 -12.88 29.36 -21.78
CA GLY A 89 -12.95 30.78 -21.43
C GLY A 89 -11.63 31.56 -21.59
N LEU A 90 -10.49 30.90 -21.82
CA LEU A 90 -9.18 31.55 -21.93
C LEU A 90 -9.05 32.53 -23.10
N GLY A 91 -9.89 32.38 -24.13
CA GLY A 91 -9.92 33.27 -25.29
C GLY A 91 -10.45 34.69 -25.01
N GLY A 92 -10.85 34.98 -23.76
CA GLY A 92 -11.38 36.28 -23.36
C GLY A 92 -12.88 36.39 -23.65
N TYR A 93 -13.33 37.60 -23.97
CA TYR A 93 -14.70 37.82 -24.43
C TYR A 93 -14.93 37.14 -25.78
N THR A 94 -16.01 36.38 -25.86
CA THR A 94 -16.46 35.82 -27.13
C THR A 94 -16.92 36.92 -28.07
N SER A 95 -16.90 36.68 -29.39
CA SER A 95 -17.36 37.66 -30.40
C SER A 95 -18.76 38.24 -30.07
N PRO A 96 -19.74 37.47 -29.58
CA PRO A 96 -21.04 38.01 -29.16
C PRO A 96 -20.98 38.91 -27.91
N GLU A 97 -20.19 38.55 -26.89
CA GLU A 97 -20.04 39.37 -25.66
C GLU A 97 -19.34 40.69 -25.96
N TYR A 98 -18.31 40.65 -26.80
CA TYR A 98 -17.59 41.83 -27.24
C TYR A 98 -18.50 42.78 -28.05
N GLN A 99 -19.37 42.21 -28.90
CA GLN A 99 -20.36 42.96 -29.65
C GLN A 99 -21.45 43.56 -28.75
N ALA A 100 -21.91 42.83 -27.74
CA ALA A 100 -22.88 43.35 -26.76
C ALA A 100 -22.31 44.53 -25.95
N GLN A 101 -21.06 44.45 -25.50
CA GLN A 101 -20.39 45.58 -24.82
C GLN A 101 -20.24 46.78 -25.74
N ARG A 102 -19.83 46.54 -27.00
CA ARG A 102 -19.71 47.59 -28.02
C ARG A 102 -21.05 48.30 -28.24
N GLU A 103 -22.14 47.56 -28.41
CA GLU A 103 -23.48 48.13 -28.60
C GLU A 103 -23.96 48.92 -27.38
N GLN A 104 -23.78 48.38 -26.16
CA GLN A 104 -24.15 49.06 -24.93
C GLN A 104 -23.44 50.41 -24.81
N MET A 105 -22.14 50.43 -25.09
CA MET A 105 -21.33 51.63 -25.01
C MET A 105 -21.62 52.62 -26.14
N GLN A 106 -21.83 52.15 -27.37
CA GLN A 106 -22.21 53.00 -28.51
C GLN A 106 -23.54 53.71 -28.25
N ARG A 107 -24.53 53.03 -27.67
CA ARG A 107 -25.81 53.66 -27.28
C ARG A 107 -25.62 54.82 -26.30
N GLY A 108 -24.68 54.70 -25.36
CA GLY A 108 -24.34 55.79 -24.44
C GLY A 108 -23.73 57.00 -25.14
N ILE A 109 -22.79 56.78 -26.05
CA ILE A 109 -22.18 57.85 -26.87
C ILE A 109 -23.23 58.53 -27.74
N GLU A 110 -24.10 57.75 -28.37
CA GLU A 110 -25.17 58.28 -29.22
C GLU A 110 -26.19 59.10 -28.43
N GLY A 111 -26.58 58.65 -27.24
CA GLY A 111 -27.44 59.41 -26.33
C GLY A 111 -26.81 60.74 -25.89
N ASN A 112 -25.53 60.73 -25.52
CA ASN A 112 -24.80 61.94 -25.15
C ASN A 112 -24.64 62.90 -26.34
N THR A 113 -24.35 62.38 -27.53
CA THR A 113 -24.20 63.17 -28.75
C THR A 113 -25.54 63.80 -29.15
N ALA A 114 -26.64 63.04 -29.11
CA ALA A 114 -27.98 63.55 -29.40
C ALA A 114 -28.40 64.64 -28.39
N THR A 115 -28.09 64.45 -27.11
CA THR A 115 -28.37 65.44 -26.07
C THR A 115 -27.54 66.72 -26.29
N GLY A 116 -26.24 66.58 -26.60
CA GLY A 116 -25.37 67.70 -26.93
C GLY A 116 -25.82 68.46 -28.18
N MET A 117 -26.27 67.74 -29.22
CA MET A 117 -26.85 68.32 -30.43
C MET A 117 -28.15 69.08 -30.16
N ALA A 118 -29.05 68.54 -29.32
CA ALA A 118 -30.27 69.23 -28.92
C ALA A 118 -30.00 70.52 -28.13
N GLN A 119 -29.00 70.49 -27.23
CA GLN A 119 -28.55 71.68 -26.50
C GLN A 119 -27.92 72.72 -27.44
N LEU A 120 -27.09 72.28 -28.39
CA LEU A 120 -26.47 73.15 -29.39
C LEU A 120 -27.54 73.83 -30.25
N ALA A 121 -28.52 73.07 -30.75
CA ALA A 121 -29.63 73.60 -31.54
C ALA A 121 -30.44 74.65 -30.76
N LYS A 122 -30.72 74.40 -29.47
CA LYS A 122 -31.41 75.35 -28.59
C LYS A 122 -30.58 76.63 -28.35
N ALA A 123 -29.26 76.50 -28.21
CA ALA A 123 -28.36 77.63 -28.04
C ALA A 123 -28.25 78.46 -29.34
N GLN A 124 -28.13 77.82 -30.49
CA GLN A 124 -28.09 78.48 -31.81
C GLN A 124 -29.38 79.23 -32.10
N ALA A 125 -30.54 78.64 -31.79
CA ALA A 125 -31.84 79.29 -31.93
C ALA A 125 -31.98 80.54 -31.06
N ARG A 126 -31.40 80.54 -29.84
CA ARG A 126 -31.40 81.70 -28.93
C ARG A 126 -30.38 82.76 -29.33
N GLY A 127 -29.18 82.35 -29.74
CA GLY A 127 -28.08 83.23 -30.12
C GLY A 127 -28.14 83.76 -31.55
N LYS A 128 -29.09 83.29 -32.37
CA LYS A 128 -29.19 83.56 -33.81
C LYS A 128 -27.90 83.23 -34.58
N VAL A 129 -27.13 82.25 -34.09
CA VAL A 129 -25.89 81.80 -34.75
C VAL A 129 -26.28 80.79 -35.82
N TYR A 130 -26.34 81.24 -37.07
CA TYR A 130 -26.70 80.41 -38.23
C TYR A 130 -25.55 80.33 -39.24
N GLY A 131 -25.59 79.35 -40.13
CA GLY A 131 -24.62 79.18 -41.20
C GLY A 131 -23.30 78.54 -40.74
N ALA A 132 -22.18 78.97 -41.32
CA ALA A 132 -20.88 78.29 -41.18
C ALA A 132 -20.41 78.11 -39.72
N ALA A 133 -20.68 79.08 -38.84
CA ALA A 133 -20.33 78.99 -37.42
C ALA A 133 -21.12 77.92 -36.67
N GLY A 134 -22.40 77.72 -37.02
CA GLY A 134 -23.23 76.68 -36.42
C GLY A 134 -22.85 75.28 -36.91
N VAL A 135 -22.52 75.15 -38.20
CA VAL A 135 -22.02 73.90 -38.80
C VAL A 135 -20.68 73.50 -38.17
N ALA A 136 -19.77 74.44 -37.95
CA ALA A 136 -18.47 74.16 -37.33
C ALA A 136 -18.61 73.60 -35.89
N GLN A 137 -19.55 74.14 -35.09
CA GLN A 137 -19.81 73.63 -33.74
C GLN A 137 -20.39 72.20 -33.75
N GLN A 138 -21.32 71.93 -34.67
CA GLN A 138 -21.85 70.57 -34.88
C GLN A 138 -20.76 69.60 -35.33
N GLN A 139 -19.87 70.03 -36.22
CA GLN A 139 -18.75 69.22 -36.71
C GLN A 139 -17.76 68.88 -35.60
N ASN A 140 -17.50 69.81 -34.68
CA ASN A 140 -16.64 69.57 -33.52
C ASN A 140 -17.25 68.54 -32.55
N LEU A 141 -18.56 68.59 -32.31
CA LEU A 141 -19.28 67.58 -31.52
C LEU A 141 -19.19 66.19 -32.15
N LEU A 142 -19.40 66.09 -33.47
CA LEU A 142 -19.28 64.83 -34.20
C LEU A 142 -17.86 64.28 -34.19
N ARG A 143 -16.85 65.14 -34.36
CA ARG A 143 -15.44 64.75 -34.28
C ARG A 143 -15.07 64.25 -32.88
N GLY A 144 -15.59 64.91 -31.83
CA GLY A 144 -15.43 64.46 -30.44
C GLY A 144 -16.07 63.09 -30.21
N ALA A 145 -17.31 62.88 -30.67
CA ALA A 145 -17.99 61.60 -30.57
C ALA A 145 -17.23 60.47 -31.30
N GLN A 146 -16.66 60.76 -32.47
CA GLN A 146 -15.83 59.81 -33.22
C GLN A 146 -14.56 59.43 -32.43
N GLN A 147 -13.85 60.42 -31.87
CA GLN A 147 -12.67 60.17 -31.03
C GLN A 147 -13.02 59.32 -29.79
N THR A 148 -14.19 59.57 -29.18
CA THR A 148 -14.68 58.75 -28.06
C THR A 148 -15.00 57.32 -28.50
N LYS A 149 -15.55 57.11 -29.70
CA LYS A 149 -15.76 55.77 -30.26
C LYS A 149 -14.43 55.03 -30.47
N ASP A 150 -13.43 55.71 -31.02
CA ASP A 150 -12.11 55.10 -31.26
C ASP A 150 -11.40 54.73 -29.94
N GLN A 151 -11.46 55.62 -28.94
CA GLN A 151 -10.95 55.33 -27.58
C GLN A 151 -11.69 54.16 -26.94
N LEU A 152 -13.00 54.07 -27.14
CA LEU A 152 -13.81 52.98 -26.63
C LEU A 152 -13.41 51.63 -27.21
N GLU A 153 -13.11 51.57 -28.51
CA GLU A 153 -12.63 50.33 -29.12
C GLU A 153 -11.28 49.91 -28.51
N GLN A 154 -10.35 50.86 -28.32
CA GLN A 154 -9.07 50.60 -27.66
C GLN A 154 -9.27 50.08 -26.23
N ASP A 155 -10.13 50.73 -25.44
CA ASP A 155 -10.46 50.32 -24.08
C ASP A 155 -11.07 48.91 -24.04
N LEU A 156 -11.94 48.57 -25.00
CA LEU A 156 -12.51 47.23 -25.09
C LEU A 156 -11.44 46.19 -25.41
N TYR A 157 -10.48 46.50 -26.30
CA TYR A 157 -9.35 45.61 -26.56
C TYR A 157 -8.48 45.41 -25.32
N VAL A 158 -8.16 46.48 -24.59
CA VAL A 158 -7.38 46.39 -23.34
C VAL A 158 -8.14 45.56 -22.30
N LYS A 159 -9.44 45.82 -22.11
CA LYS A 159 -10.28 45.02 -21.20
C LYS A 159 -10.31 43.54 -21.58
N ASN A 160 -10.35 43.22 -22.86
CA ASN A 160 -10.30 41.82 -23.31
C ASN A 160 -8.95 41.17 -22.98
N ILE A 161 -7.84 41.89 -23.16
CA ILE A 161 -6.50 41.42 -22.80
C ILE A 161 -6.40 41.20 -21.28
N ASP A 162 -6.89 42.14 -20.48
CA ASP A 162 -6.90 42.03 -19.01
C ASP A 162 -7.74 40.84 -18.56
N GLU A 163 -8.92 40.64 -19.17
CA GLU A 163 -9.80 39.51 -18.88
C GLU A 163 -9.15 38.17 -19.27
N MET A 164 -8.49 38.10 -20.43
CA MET A 164 -7.70 36.92 -20.83
C MET A 164 -6.59 36.64 -19.81
N SER A 165 -5.86 37.66 -19.39
CA SER A 165 -4.79 37.54 -18.40
C SER A 165 -5.32 37.03 -17.06
N ARG A 166 -6.42 37.61 -16.57
CA ARG A 166 -7.10 37.18 -15.35
C ARG A 166 -7.53 35.71 -15.43
N ARG A 167 -8.24 35.33 -16.49
CA ARG A 167 -8.71 33.95 -16.68
C ARG A 167 -7.55 32.96 -16.83
N ASN A 168 -6.45 33.36 -17.46
CA ASN A 168 -5.26 32.52 -17.58
C ASN A 168 -4.59 32.31 -16.22
N LEU A 169 -4.54 33.34 -15.38
CA LEU A 169 -4.03 33.24 -14.02
C LEU A 169 -4.92 32.35 -13.15
N GLU A 170 -6.24 32.50 -13.22
CA GLU A 170 -7.22 31.65 -12.53
C GLU A 170 -7.11 30.18 -12.98
N TYR A 171 -7.04 29.94 -14.30
CA TYR A 171 -6.84 28.59 -14.85
C TYR A 171 -5.52 27.98 -14.37
N GLY A 172 -4.43 28.74 -14.36
CA GLY A 172 -3.13 28.29 -13.89
C GLY A 172 -3.06 28.04 -12.38
N GLN A 173 -3.84 28.77 -11.58
CA GLN A 173 -3.98 28.51 -10.14
C GLN A 173 -4.82 27.27 -9.88
N TYR A 174 -5.97 27.14 -10.55
CA TYR A 174 -6.85 25.99 -10.42
C TYR A 174 -6.17 24.69 -10.85
N GLY A 175 -5.46 24.72 -11.99
CA GLY A 175 -4.67 23.58 -12.46
C GLY A 175 -3.58 23.16 -11.47
N ARG A 176 -2.89 24.12 -10.83
CA ARG A 176 -1.90 23.82 -9.77
C ARG A 176 -2.55 23.17 -8.54
N GLY A 177 -3.67 23.72 -8.07
CA GLY A 177 -4.42 23.13 -6.95
C GLY A 177 -4.86 21.68 -7.23
N LEU A 178 -5.32 21.40 -8.45
CA LEU A 178 -5.67 20.04 -8.86
C LEU A 178 -4.47 19.10 -8.91
N THR A 179 -3.32 19.55 -9.42
CA THR A 179 -2.11 18.72 -9.41
C THR A 179 -1.64 18.39 -8.00
N GLU A 180 -1.77 19.33 -7.06
CA GLU A 180 -1.47 19.09 -5.64
C GLU A 180 -2.44 18.07 -5.02
N GLU A 181 -3.73 18.18 -5.32
CA GLU A 181 -4.76 17.25 -4.87
C GLU A 181 -4.59 15.84 -5.48
N GLU A 182 -4.25 15.75 -6.77
CA GLU A 182 -3.90 14.50 -7.44
C GLU A 182 -2.65 13.86 -6.80
N PHE A 183 -1.62 14.66 -6.52
CA PHE A 183 -0.42 14.19 -5.83
C PHE A 183 -0.73 13.72 -4.41
N ALA A 184 -1.60 14.42 -3.67
CA ALA A 184 -2.05 14.01 -2.34
C ALA A 184 -2.82 12.68 -2.41
N ARG A 185 -3.77 12.54 -3.34
CA ARG A 185 -4.51 11.29 -3.58
C ARG A 185 -3.58 10.13 -3.92
N GLN A 186 -2.60 10.36 -4.80
CA GLN A 186 -1.64 9.32 -5.17
C GLN A 186 -0.75 8.91 -3.99
N ASN A 187 -0.35 9.86 -3.15
CA ASN A 187 0.37 9.54 -1.91
C ASN A 187 -0.49 8.77 -0.92
N GLU A 188 -1.77 9.10 -0.78
CA GLU A 188 -2.72 8.35 0.07
C GLU A 188 -2.95 6.94 -0.47
N LEU A 189 -3.11 6.78 -1.79
CA LEU A 189 -3.19 5.49 -2.46
C LEU A 189 -1.93 4.64 -2.18
N ASN A 190 -0.74 5.22 -2.36
CA ASN A 190 0.53 4.52 -2.08
C ASN A 190 0.69 4.13 -0.61
N ARG A 191 0.26 5.00 0.32
CA ARG A 191 0.23 4.66 1.76
C ARG A 191 -0.74 3.52 2.03
N GLY A 192 -1.95 3.57 1.47
CA GLY A 192 -2.94 2.51 1.58
C GLY A 192 -2.42 1.17 1.05
N PHE A 193 -1.71 1.18 -0.08
CA PHE A 193 -1.05 -0.02 -0.61
C PHE A 193 0.01 -0.57 0.33
N SER A 194 0.86 0.29 0.89
CA SER A 194 1.92 -0.10 1.83
C SER A 194 1.35 -0.67 3.13
N ASP A 195 0.29 -0.06 3.67
CA ASP A 195 -0.37 -0.50 4.90
C ASP A 195 -1.05 -1.86 4.70
N GLU A 196 -1.72 -2.04 3.56
CA GLU A 196 -2.37 -3.30 3.22
C GLU A 196 -1.35 -4.41 2.96
N GLU A 197 -0.25 -4.12 2.27
CA GLU A 197 0.85 -5.08 2.10
C GLU A 197 1.46 -5.50 3.44
N SER A 198 1.63 -4.56 4.37
CA SER A 198 2.13 -4.83 5.72
C SER A 198 1.20 -5.75 6.50
N ARG A 199 -0.12 -5.50 6.44
CA ARG A 199 -1.15 -6.37 7.03
C ARG A 199 -1.12 -7.77 6.44
N LEU A 200 -1.02 -7.89 5.11
CA LEU A 200 -0.96 -9.19 4.45
C LEU A 200 0.29 -9.98 4.88
N ARG A 201 1.44 -9.33 5.04
CA ARG A 201 2.66 -9.96 5.57
C ARG A 201 2.49 -10.40 7.03
N GLU A 202 1.86 -9.58 7.86
CA GLU A 202 1.55 -9.94 9.25
C GLU A 202 0.62 -11.15 9.33
N GLU A 203 -0.46 -11.18 8.54
CA GLU A 203 -1.38 -12.32 8.44
C GLU A 203 -0.64 -13.60 8.00
N GLN A 204 0.28 -13.51 7.03
CA GLN A 204 1.11 -14.66 6.63
C GLN A 204 2.01 -15.15 7.76
N LEU A 205 2.69 -14.23 8.46
CA LEU A 205 3.55 -14.57 9.58
C LEU A 205 2.77 -15.21 10.72
N GLU A 206 1.56 -14.73 11.00
CA GLU A 206 0.68 -15.31 12.02
C GLU A 206 0.25 -16.73 11.66
N ARG A 207 -0.17 -16.96 10.41
CA ARG A 207 -0.49 -18.31 9.91
C ARG A 207 0.71 -19.26 10.02
N GLN A 208 1.91 -18.79 9.67
CA GLN A 208 3.14 -19.57 9.82
C GLN A 208 3.44 -19.90 11.29
N LYS A 209 3.24 -18.94 12.22
CA LYS A 209 3.39 -19.18 13.66
C LYS A 209 2.40 -20.22 14.18
N ILE A 210 1.14 -20.16 13.74
CA ILE A 210 0.12 -21.16 14.08
C ILE A 210 0.55 -22.54 13.58
N ASN A 211 0.97 -22.64 12.31
CA ASN A 211 1.43 -23.90 11.72
C ASN A 211 2.67 -24.47 12.43
N LEU A 212 3.62 -23.62 12.84
CA LEU A 212 4.77 -24.03 13.65
C LEU A 212 4.35 -24.50 15.05
N GLY A 213 3.41 -23.80 15.68
CA GLY A 213 2.84 -24.19 16.97
C GLY A 213 2.15 -25.55 16.92
N GLN A 214 1.33 -25.77 15.88
CA GLN A 214 0.71 -27.07 15.61
C GLN A 214 1.75 -28.16 15.33
N ALA A 215 2.77 -27.88 14.52
CA ALA A 215 3.85 -28.84 14.24
C ALA A 215 4.64 -29.21 15.52
N ASN A 216 4.91 -28.23 16.39
CA ASN A 216 5.54 -28.46 17.68
C ASN A 216 4.64 -29.26 18.63
N ALA A 217 3.33 -28.99 18.63
CA ALA A 217 2.35 -29.75 19.40
C ALA A 217 2.22 -31.20 18.90
N GLU A 218 2.19 -31.42 17.58
CA GLU A 218 2.24 -32.77 16.99
C GLU A 218 3.51 -33.51 17.41
N THR A 219 4.67 -32.83 17.33
CA THR A 219 5.96 -33.40 17.73
C THR A 219 5.99 -33.74 19.23
N ALA A 220 5.52 -32.83 20.09
CA ALA A 220 5.45 -33.03 21.52
C ALA A 220 4.46 -34.15 21.91
N ALA A 221 3.31 -34.24 21.22
CA ALA A 221 2.33 -35.29 21.43
C ALA A 221 2.83 -36.66 20.94
N GLN A 222 3.57 -36.71 19.83
CA GLN A 222 4.27 -37.92 19.39
C GLN A 222 5.29 -38.35 20.46
N ILE A 223 6.17 -37.45 20.91
CA ILE A 223 7.16 -37.74 21.96
C ILE A 223 6.48 -38.18 23.26
N GLY A 224 5.41 -37.50 23.68
CA GLY A 224 4.58 -37.83 24.84
C GLY A 224 3.93 -39.21 24.73
N ALA A 225 3.41 -39.57 23.56
CA ALA A 225 2.84 -40.88 23.30
C ALA A 225 3.91 -41.98 23.29
N PHE A 226 5.09 -41.72 22.70
CA PHE A 226 6.22 -42.64 22.73
C PHE A 226 6.80 -42.83 24.15
N THR A 227 6.84 -41.78 24.97
CA THR A 227 7.36 -41.85 26.34
C THR A 227 6.34 -42.42 27.32
N GLY A 228 5.06 -42.05 27.21
CA GLY A 228 3.97 -42.52 28.08
C GLY A 228 3.55 -43.97 27.86
N ALA A 229 3.68 -44.51 26.63
CA ALA A 229 3.30 -45.89 26.30
C ALA A 229 4.40 -46.94 26.61
N GLY A 230 5.50 -46.59 27.29
CA GLY A 230 6.55 -47.53 27.71
C GLY A 230 7.90 -47.38 27.01
N GLY A 231 8.29 -46.16 26.61
CA GLY A 231 9.49 -45.93 25.81
C GLY A 231 10.74 -45.54 26.60
N THR A 232 11.42 -46.48 27.27
CA THR A 232 12.78 -46.21 27.80
C THR A 232 13.90 -46.44 26.77
N ALA A 233 13.61 -47.15 25.67
CA ALA A 233 14.56 -47.43 24.59
C ALA A 233 14.44 -46.46 23.40
N ILE A 234 13.22 -46.21 22.93
CA ILE A 234 12.96 -45.33 21.77
C ILE A 234 13.21 -43.85 22.14
N ALA A 235 12.86 -43.43 23.36
CA ALA A 235 13.17 -42.09 23.84
C ALA A 235 14.68 -41.83 23.87
N LYS A 236 15.50 -42.82 24.27
CA LYS A 236 16.97 -42.71 24.23
C LYS A 236 17.52 -42.61 22.82
N GLU A 237 16.88 -43.28 21.86
CA GLU A 237 17.31 -43.26 20.46
C GLU A 237 16.95 -41.94 19.79
N LYS A 238 15.75 -41.42 20.05
CA LYS A 238 15.31 -40.09 19.57
C LYS A 238 15.99 -38.93 20.28
N ASP A 239 16.33 -39.04 21.56
CA ASP A 239 17.19 -38.06 22.25
C ASP A 239 18.60 -38.02 21.65
N ARG A 240 19.16 -39.18 21.28
CA ARG A 240 20.47 -39.22 20.60
C ARG A 240 20.41 -38.60 19.22
N GLU A 241 19.32 -38.81 18.49
CA GLU A 241 19.10 -38.21 17.18
C GLU A 241 18.89 -36.69 17.28
N ALA A 242 18.09 -36.24 18.25
CA ALA A 242 17.89 -34.83 18.56
C ALA A 242 19.19 -34.14 18.98
N GLN A 243 19.99 -34.75 19.87
CA GLN A 243 21.31 -34.24 20.24
C GLN A 243 22.28 -34.18 19.06
N ARG A 244 22.17 -35.10 18.10
CA ARG A 244 23.01 -35.10 16.90
C ARG A 244 22.64 -33.96 15.96
N ILE A 245 21.35 -33.74 15.73
CA ILE A 245 20.84 -32.60 14.95
C ILE A 245 21.17 -31.28 15.65
N GLN A 246 21.08 -31.22 16.98
CA GLN A 246 21.43 -30.03 17.75
C GLN A 246 22.94 -29.74 17.70
N ARG A 247 23.80 -30.76 17.76
CA ARG A 247 25.26 -30.61 17.56
C ARG A 247 25.60 -30.21 16.13
N GLU A 248 24.95 -30.78 15.12
CA GLU A 248 25.15 -30.38 13.72
C GLU A 248 24.65 -28.96 13.47
N GLY A 249 23.51 -28.57 14.05
CA GLY A 249 22.97 -27.22 14.03
C GLY A 249 23.88 -26.21 14.72
N ILE A 250 24.43 -26.53 15.89
CA ILE A 250 25.44 -25.70 16.58
C ILE A 250 26.75 -25.65 15.78
N ARG A 251 27.12 -26.69 15.03
CA ARG A 251 28.30 -26.68 14.15
C ARG A 251 28.07 -25.82 12.90
N LEU A 252 26.85 -25.79 12.38
CA LEU A 252 26.44 -24.94 11.26
C LEU A 252 26.27 -23.47 11.68
N LEU A 253 25.75 -23.20 12.88
CA LEU A 253 25.59 -21.85 13.45
C LEU A 253 26.88 -21.30 14.06
N GLY A 254 27.75 -22.16 14.62
CA GLY A 254 29.03 -21.79 15.24
C GLY A 254 30.25 -21.94 14.31
N GLY A 255 30.11 -22.60 13.16
CA GLY A 255 31.20 -22.86 12.21
C GLY A 255 31.40 -21.78 11.14
N GLY A 256 30.55 -20.76 11.09
CA GLY A 256 30.65 -19.65 10.13
C GLY A 256 31.56 -18.49 10.57
N GLY A 257 32.16 -18.56 11.76
CA GLY A 257 32.80 -17.39 12.39
C GLY A 257 34.14 -17.69 13.05
N GLY A 258 35.18 -17.99 12.27
CA GLY A 258 36.55 -17.79 12.75
C GLY A 258 37.58 -18.82 12.34
N THR A 259 38.10 -18.73 11.11
CA THR A 259 39.50 -19.12 10.83
C THR A 259 40.13 -18.39 9.63
N THR A 260 39.39 -17.62 8.82
CA THR A 260 39.98 -16.85 7.70
C THR A 260 40.36 -15.39 8.02
N ARG A 261 39.76 -14.74 9.03
CA ARG A 261 40.14 -13.36 9.41
C ARG A 261 41.37 -13.26 10.31
N ASP A 262 41.73 -14.31 11.04
CA ASP A 262 42.86 -14.26 11.99
C ASP A 262 44.24 -14.55 11.36
N ARG A 263 44.27 -15.15 10.16
CA ARG A 263 45.52 -15.29 9.38
C ARG A 263 45.91 -14.00 8.63
N ALA A 264 44.95 -13.14 8.30
CA ALA A 264 45.23 -11.86 7.65
C ALA A 264 45.84 -10.83 8.62
N ARG A 265 45.46 -10.84 9.90
CA ARG A 265 46.00 -9.90 10.91
C ARG A 265 47.40 -10.26 11.43
N ARG A 266 47.82 -11.53 11.40
CA ARG A 266 49.16 -11.95 11.85
C ARG A 266 50.27 -11.80 10.80
N ARG A 267 49.94 -11.53 9.54
CA ARG A 267 50.94 -11.20 8.50
C ARG A 267 51.23 -9.71 8.35
N ALA A 268 50.39 -8.83 8.91
CA ALA A 268 50.59 -7.38 8.85
C ALA A 268 51.38 -6.79 10.04
N SER A 269 51.79 -7.61 11.02
CA SER A 269 52.56 -7.17 12.20
C SER A 269 53.99 -7.71 12.29
N ARG A 270 54.48 -8.37 11.25
CA ARG A 270 55.88 -8.80 11.14
C ARG A 270 56.36 -8.66 9.69
N ARG A 271 57.01 -7.52 9.43
CA ARG A 271 57.80 -7.16 8.23
C ARG A 271 57.04 -6.67 7.02
#